data_AF-A0A533US26-F1
#
_entry.id   AF-A0A533US26-F1
#
_cell.length_a   1.000
_cell.length_b   1.000
_cell.length_c   1.000
_cell.angle_alpha   90.00
_cell.angle_beta   90.00
_cell.angle_gamma   90.00
#
_symmetry.space_group_name_H-M   'P 1'
#
loop_
_entity.id
_entity.type
_entity.pdbx_description
1 polymer ?
#
loop_
_entity_poly.entity_id
_entity_poly.type
_entity_poly.pdbx_seq_one_letter_code
_entity_poly.pdbx_strand_id
1 'polypeptide(L)'
;MCTLDDKKSQKLKFLKQSYQNILSVAIPILIISLIGLLSLSWSNYNVNAQNQTIPSQNQNQTIPSQNQTRAGPSLTDPNLKVELVVGELDFPTSMDFLGKDDILVLEKNTGKVYRIVNGNVTGPLVTIDVGYKDERGLLGIAVSGNKNSDKNNTSVYLYYTECLKKPSGKHTKNCGNYIYRYKFDAQNNKLVDPKLILTLPALPGPSHNGGSMELDKEKNLYLTTGDLLTTE
;
A
#
# COMPACT_ATOMS: atom_id res chain seq x y z
N MET A 1 59.84 4.37 -44.70
CA MET A 1 59.46 2.97 -44.42
C MET A 1 59.54 2.81 -42.91
N CYS A 2 58.44 3.05 -42.19
CA CYS A 2 58.44 3.22 -40.72
C CYS A 2 57.69 2.07 -40.04
N THR A 3 58.42 1.27 -39.25
CA THR A 3 57.95 0.10 -38.50
C THR A 3 57.65 0.46 -37.04
N LEU A 4 56.56 1.19 -36.78
CA LEU A 4 56.15 1.55 -35.42
C LEU A 4 54.75 1.05 -35.00
N ASP A 5 54.03 0.30 -35.85
CA ASP A 5 52.65 -0.13 -35.57
C ASP A 5 52.52 -1.60 -35.09
N ASP A 6 53.52 -2.45 -35.37
CA ASP A 6 53.39 -3.90 -35.12
C ASP A 6 53.41 -4.27 -33.63
N LYS A 7 54.23 -3.62 -32.79
CA LYS A 7 54.30 -3.95 -31.36
C LYS A 7 53.00 -3.64 -30.60
N LYS A 8 52.33 -2.55 -30.97
CA LYS A 8 51.07 -2.13 -30.33
C LYS A 8 49.92 -3.03 -30.78
N SER A 9 49.89 -3.39 -32.07
CA SER A 9 48.95 -4.36 -32.63
C SER A 9 49.10 -5.75 -32.00
N GLN A 10 50.34 -6.23 -31.84
CA GLN A 10 50.62 -7.51 -31.16
C GLN A 10 50.17 -7.47 -29.69
N LYS A 11 50.51 -6.42 -28.94
CA LYS A 11 50.09 -6.30 -27.53
C LYS A 11 48.57 -6.30 -27.38
N LEU A 12 47.84 -5.66 -28.30
CA LEU A 12 46.38 -5.65 -28.30
C LEU A 12 45.78 -7.03 -28.61
N LYS A 13 46.38 -7.78 -29.54
CA LYS A 13 45.98 -9.17 -29.84
C LYS A 13 46.22 -10.09 -28.64
N PHE A 14 47.36 -9.96 -27.96
CA PHE A 14 47.66 -10.70 -26.73
C PHE A 14 46.67 -10.39 -25.60
N LEU A 15 46.31 -9.11 -25.40
CA LEU A 15 45.33 -8.72 -24.38
C LEU A 15 43.93 -9.25 -24.68
N LYS A 16 43.48 -9.22 -25.95
CA LYS A 16 42.20 -9.83 -26.36
C LYS A 16 42.20 -11.33 -26.16
N GLN A 17 43.28 -12.03 -26.52
CA GLN A 17 43.39 -13.47 -26.32
C GLN A 17 43.40 -13.84 -24.83
N SER A 18 44.14 -13.08 -24.01
CA SER A 18 44.17 -13.27 -22.55
C SER A 18 42.79 -13.07 -21.93
N TYR A 19 42.06 -12.01 -22.34
CA TYR A 19 40.70 -11.76 -21.89
C TYR A 19 39.71 -12.87 -22.30
N GLN A 20 39.79 -13.36 -23.54
CA GLN A 20 38.96 -14.48 -24.01
C GLN A 20 39.26 -15.78 -23.25
N ASN A 21 40.52 -16.04 -22.91
CA ASN A 21 40.91 -17.19 -22.08
C ASN A 21 40.40 -17.05 -20.64
N ILE A 22 40.38 -15.83 -20.08
CA ILE A 22 39.80 -15.58 -18.75
C ILE A 22 38.28 -15.80 -18.78
N LEU A 23 37.58 -15.30 -19.81
CA LEU A 23 36.14 -15.53 -19.98
C LEU A 23 35.79 -17.02 -20.14
N SER A 24 36.59 -17.79 -20.88
CA SER A 24 36.31 -19.20 -21.15
C SER A 24 36.62 -20.13 -19.96
N VAL A 25 37.49 -19.72 -19.03
CA VAL A 25 37.90 -20.57 -17.90
C VAL A 25 37.33 -20.08 -16.57
N ALA A 26 37.37 -18.78 -16.28
CA ALA A 26 36.98 -18.26 -14.96
C ALA A 26 35.46 -18.22 -14.74
N ILE A 27 34.68 -17.89 -15.77
CA ILE A 27 33.22 -17.83 -15.69
C ILE A 27 32.59 -19.21 -15.42
N PRO A 28 32.95 -20.30 -16.12
CA PRO A 28 32.38 -21.61 -15.81
C PRO A 28 32.78 -22.11 -14.41
N ILE A 29 33.99 -21.81 -13.93
CA ILE A 29 34.40 -22.16 -12.56
C ILE A 29 33.55 -21.42 -11.52
N LEU A 30 33.27 -20.13 -11.73
CA LEU A 30 32.40 -19.35 -10.84
C LEU A 30 30.95 -19.87 -10.88
N ILE A 31 30.42 -20.21 -12.05
CA ILE A 31 29.07 -20.81 -12.19
C ILE A 31 28.99 -22.17 -11.49
N ILE A 32 29.99 -23.04 -11.65
CA ILE A 32 30.02 -24.35 -10.97
C ILE A 32 30.09 -24.18 -9.45
N SER A 33 30.87 -23.21 -8.95
CA SER A 33 30.94 -22.91 -7.51
C SER A 33 29.62 -22.39 -6.94
N LEU A 34 28.88 -21.59 -7.73
CA LEU A 34 27.59 -21.03 -7.32
C LEU A 34 26.49 -22.11 -7.31
N ILE A 35 26.50 -23.03 -8.29
CA ILE A 35 25.59 -24.18 -8.34
C ILE A 35 25.87 -25.15 -7.18
N GLY A 36 27.14 -25.37 -6.80
CA GLY A 36 27.51 -26.17 -5.63
C GLY A 36 27.04 -25.60 -4.29
N LEU A 37 27.00 -24.27 -4.15
CA LEU A 37 26.47 -23.60 -2.96
C LEU A 37 24.93 -23.65 -2.89
N LEU A 38 24.26 -23.65 -4.04
CA LEU A 38 22.81 -23.82 -4.15
C LEU A 38 22.36 -25.28 -3.90
N SER A 39 23.17 -26.29 -4.22
CA SER A 39 22.83 -27.69 -3.95
C SER A 39 23.02 -28.12 -2.49
N LEU A 40 23.90 -27.44 -1.73
CA LEU A 40 24.05 -27.63 -0.27
C LEU A 40 22.90 -27.04 0.56
N SER A 41 22.14 -26.09 -0.01
CA SER A 41 20.95 -25.51 0.63
C SER A 41 19.66 -26.28 0.33
N TRP A 42 19.68 -27.24 -0.60
CA TRP A 42 18.56 -28.14 -0.88
C TRP A 42 18.59 -29.44 -0.06
N SER A 43 19.74 -29.79 0.52
CA SER A 43 19.88 -31.03 1.31
C SER A 43 19.24 -30.94 2.70
N ASN A 44 18.89 -29.73 3.17
CA ASN A 44 18.31 -29.49 4.51
C ASN A 44 16.84 -29.03 4.47
N TYR A 45 16.17 -29.13 3.32
CA TYR A 45 14.73 -28.89 3.19
C TYR A 45 14.02 -30.20 2.84
N ASN A 46 14.11 -31.18 3.73
CA ASN A 46 13.23 -32.36 3.73
C ASN A 46 12.69 -32.54 5.15
N VAL A 47 11.70 -31.72 5.51
CA VAL A 47 10.76 -32.07 6.58
C VAL A 47 9.63 -32.87 5.93
N ASN A 48 9.63 -34.15 6.26
CA ASN A 48 8.61 -35.17 6.03
C ASN A 48 7.18 -34.62 5.83
N ALA A 49 6.71 -34.57 4.59
CA ALA A 49 5.30 -34.73 4.28
C ALA A 49 5.00 -36.25 4.25
N GLN A 50 4.83 -36.85 5.42
CA GLN A 50 4.21 -38.17 5.49
C GLN A 50 2.70 -38.00 5.40
N ASN A 51 2.14 -38.54 4.31
CA ASN A 51 0.74 -38.95 4.26
C ASN A 51 0.46 -39.88 5.43
N GLN A 52 -0.25 -39.38 6.45
CA GLN A 52 -0.97 -40.21 7.39
C GLN A 52 -2.44 -40.19 6.99
N THR A 53 -2.88 -41.29 6.37
CA THR A 53 -4.29 -41.69 6.38
C THR A 53 -4.69 -41.97 7.83
N ILE A 54 -5.43 -41.04 8.43
CA ILE A 54 -6.06 -41.25 9.75
C ILE A 54 -7.30 -42.13 9.52
N PRO A 55 -7.41 -43.31 10.17
CA PRO A 55 -8.64 -44.06 10.20
C PRO A 55 -9.66 -43.29 11.03
N SER A 56 -10.89 -43.18 10.52
CA SER A 56 -12.03 -42.54 11.16
C SER A 56 -12.23 -43.06 12.59
N GLN A 57 -11.74 -42.32 13.58
CA GLN A 57 -12.12 -42.50 14.96
C GLN A 57 -12.95 -41.29 15.39
N ASN A 58 -14.23 -41.58 15.57
CA ASN A 58 -15.26 -40.72 16.07
C ASN A 58 -14.89 -40.31 17.51
N GLN A 59 -14.34 -39.11 17.69
CA GLN A 59 -14.24 -38.48 19.01
C GLN A 59 -14.78 -37.06 18.93
N ASN A 60 -16.00 -36.90 19.45
CA ASN A 60 -16.54 -35.62 19.89
C ASN A 60 -15.59 -35.04 20.96
N GLN A 61 -14.62 -34.24 20.53
CA GLN A 61 -13.93 -33.32 21.41
C GLN A 61 -14.37 -31.91 21.04
N THR A 62 -15.31 -31.38 21.82
CA THR A 62 -15.62 -29.97 21.90
C THR A 62 -14.39 -29.23 22.41
N ILE A 63 -13.55 -28.76 21.49
CA ILE A 63 -12.61 -27.69 21.78
C ILE A 63 -13.47 -26.48 22.18
N PRO A 64 -13.36 -25.93 23.40
CA PRO A 64 -14.02 -24.69 23.73
C PRO A 64 -13.45 -23.64 22.80
N SER A 65 -14.28 -23.14 21.87
CA SER A 65 -14.01 -21.90 21.16
C SER A 65 -13.81 -20.85 22.24
N GLN A 66 -12.55 -20.48 22.48
CA GLN A 66 -12.21 -19.26 23.20
C GLN A 66 -12.70 -18.13 22.30
N ASN A 67 -13.99 -17.79 22.44
CA ASN A 67 -14.56 -16.54 21.97
C ASN A 67 -13.83 -15.44 22.74
N GLN A 68 -12.63 -15.07 22.29
CA GLN A 68 -12.00 -13.82 22.65
C GLN A 68 -12.86 -12.72 22.05
N THR A 69 -13.92 -12.34 22.77
CA THR A 69 -14.61 -11.09 22.53
C THR A 69 -13.57 -9.99 22.72
N ARG A 70 -13.04 -9.43 21.63
CA ARG A 70 -12.17 -8.26 21.70
C ARG A 70 -12.87 -7.22 22.56
N ALA A 71 -12.20 -6.73 23.59
CA ALA A 71 -12.73 -5.65 24.40
C ALA A 71 -13.00 -4.45 23.49
N GLY A 72 -14.26 -4.05 23.41
CA GLY A 72 -14.65 -2.81 22.74
C GLY A 72 -14.21 -1.58 23.54
N PRO A 73 -14.43 -0.37 23.00
CA PRO A 73 -14.16 0.86 23.75
C PRO A 73 -15.01 0.92 25.03
N SER A 74 -14.43 1.48 26.09
CA SER A 74 -15.12 1.75 27.36
C SER A 74 -15.54 3.22 27.45
N LEU A 75 -16.78 3.48 27.89
CA LEU A 75 -17.27 4.82 28.17
C LEU A 75 -17.30 5.10 29.66
N THR A 76 -16.84 6.28 30.06
CA THR A 76 -16.96 6.80 31.42
C THR A 76 -18.12 7.78 31.58
N ASP A 77 -18.59 8.39 30.48
CA ASP A 77 -19.76 9.27 30.48
C ASP A 77 -21.04 8.43 30.32
N PRO A 78 -21.95 8.42 31.32
CA PRO A 78 -23.17 7.63 31.26
C PRO A 78 -24.20 8.13 30.24
N ASN A 79 -24.04 9.33 29.69
CA ASN A 79 -24.94 9.88 28.66
C ASN A 79 -24.52 9.50 27.24
N LEU A 80 -23.37 8.84 27.08
CA LEU A 80 -22.87 8.36 25.80
C LEU A 80 -23.12 6.87 25.64
N LYS A 81 -23.17 6.45 24.38
CA LYS A 81 -23.40 5.07 23.97
C LYS A 81 -22.49 4.75 22.79
N VAL A 82 -21.90 3.56 22.80
CA VAL A 82 -21.13 3.04 21.66
C VAL A 82 -22.00 2.06 20.88
N GLU A 83 -22.04 2.23 19.56
CA GLU A 83 -22.64 1.25 18.65
C GLU A 83 -21.68 0.89 17.53
N LEU A 84 -21.70 -0.39 17.17
CA LEU A 84 -21.09 -0.83 15.93
C LEU A 84 -22.01 -0.41 14.77
N VAL A 85 -21.50 0.44 13.88
CA VAL A 85 -22.20 0.82 12.64
C VAL A 85 -21.84 -0.14 11.51
N VAL A 86 -20.54 -0.37 11.30
CA VAL A 86 -19.98 -1.30 10.29
C VAL A 86 -18.71 -1.92 10.86
N GLY A 87 -18.51 -3.22 10.61
CA GLY A 87 -17.27 -3.96 10.91
C GLY A 87 -16.54 -4.43 9.66
N GLU A 88 -15.46 -5.18 9.87
CA GLU A 88 -14.74 -5.92 8.80
C GLU A 88 -14.15 -5.07 7.65
N LEU A 89 -13.85 -3.80 7.92
CA LEU A 89 -13.08 -2.94 7.00
C LEU A 89 -11.59 -3.29 7.04
N ASP A 90 -10.91 -3.17 5.90
CA ASP A 90 -9.47 -3.42 5.78
C ASP A 90 -8.66 -2.15 6.07
N PHE A 91 -8.11 -2.09 7.28
CA PHE A 91 -7.24 -1.00 7.76
C PHE A 91 -7.86 0.40 7.52
N PRO A 92 -9.03 0.69 8.11
CA PRO A 92 -9.68 1.99 7.93
C PRO A 92 -8.86 3.12 8.58
N THR A 93 -8.73 4.25 7.90
CA THR A 93 -7.88 5.38 8.36
C THR A 93 -8.67 6.61 8.76
N SER A 94 -9.61 7.04 7.91
CA SER A 94 -10.36 8.27 8.13
C SER A 94 -11.76 8.18 7.52
N MET A 95 -12.65 9.07 7.99
CA MET A 95 -14.03 9.15 7.55
C MET A 95 -14.55 10.60 7.59
N ASP A 96 -15.54 10.90 6.75
CA ASP A 96 -16.32 12.15 6.83
C ASP A 96 -17.75 11.89 6.34
N PHE A 97 -18.66 12.81 6.64
CA PHE A 97 -20.09 12.67 6.42
C PHE A 97 -20.53 13.43 5.17
N LEU A 98 -21.22 12.73 4.26
CA LEU A 98 -22.01 13.35 3.20
C LEU A 98 -23.32 13.94 3.74
N GLY A 99 -23.79 13.45 4.89
CA GLY A 99 -25.01 13.89 5.55
C GLY A 99 -25.33 12.98 6.75
N LYS A 100 -26.56 13.09 7.26
CA LYS A 100 -27.05 12.20 8.32
C LYS A 100 -27.05 10.74 7.83
N ASP A 101 -26.41 9.87 8.61
CA ASP A 101 -26.32 8.42 8.37
C ASP A 101 -25.74 8.05 6.99
N ASP A 102 -24.93 8.94 6.41
CA ASP A 102 -24.29 8.81 5.11
C ASP A 102 -22.80 9.19 5.22
N ILE A 103 -21.95 8.16 5.30
CA ILE A 103 -20.55 8.26 5.70
C ILE A 103 -19.66 7.82 4.55
N LEU A 104 -18.55 8.51 4.32
CA LEU A 104 -17.43 8.02 3.52
C LEU A 104 -16.32 7.50 4.42
N VAL A 105 -15.76 6.34 4.11
CA VAL A 105 -14.66 5.73 4.86
C VAL A 105 -13.54 5.31 3.91
N LEU A 106 -12.30 5.53 4.33
CA LEU A 106 -11.10 5.16 3.59
C LEU A 106 -10.54 3.83 4.08
N GLU A 107 -10.07 2.99 3.16
CA GLU A 107 -9.20 1.85 3.47
C GLU A 107 -7.77 2.14 3.01
N LYS A 108 -6.81 2.07 3.93
CA LYS A 108 -5.44 2.55 3.72
C LYS A 108 -4.73 1.87 2.55
N ASN A 109 -4.73 0.53 2.56
CA ASN A 109 -3.86 -0.27 1.69
C ASN A 109 -4.56 -0.67 0.39
N THR A 110 -5.88 -0.86 0.43
CA THR A 110 -6.68 -1.16 -0.76
C THR A 110 -6.91 0.07 -1.63
N GLY A 111 -6.73 1.27 -1.05
CA GLY A 111 -6.97 2.55 -1.71
C GLY A 111 -8.44 2.79 -2.05
N LYS A 112 -9.35 2.08 -1.40
CA LYS A 112 -10.78 2.18 -1.65
C LYS A 112 -11.42 3.25 -0.77
N VAL A 113 -12.33 4.00 -1.38
CA VAL A 113 -13.28 4.84 -0.66
C VAL A 113 -14.64 4.15 -0.68
N TYR A 114 -15.13 3.80 0.50
CA TYR A 114 -16.46 3.22 0.67
C TYR A 114 -17.45 4.30 1.09
N ARG A 115 -18.71 4.09 0.72
CA ARG A 115 -19.84 4.83 1.28
C ARG A 115 -20.67 3.89 2.14
N ILE A 116 -21.14 4.38 3.27
CA ILE A 116 -21.98 3.67 4.21
C ILE A 116 -23.28 4.46 4.34
N VAL A 117 -24.40 3.85 3.99
CA VAL A 117 -25.72 4.49 4.07
C VAL A 117 -26.59 3.67 5.02
N ASN A 118 -27.04 4.29 6.11
CA ASN A 118 -27.85 3.62 7.15
C ASN A 118 -27.20 2.31 7.64
N GLY A 119 -25.89 2.33 7.89
CA GLY A 119 -25.12 1.15 8.33
C GLY A 119 -24.79 0.13 7.24
N ASN A 120 -25.21 0.33 5.98
CA ASN A 120 -24.92 -0.58 4.88
C ASN A 120 -23.75 -0.08 4.03
N VAL A 121 -22.71 -0.89 3.90
CA VAL A 121 -21.55 -0.61 3.04
C VAL A 121 -21.95 -0.80 1.57
N THR A 122 -21.76 0.21 0.74
CA THR A 122 -21.95 0.09 -0.72
C THR A 122 -20.70 -0.47 -1.40
N GLY A 123 -20.70 -0.60 -2.72
CA GLY A 123 -19.45 -0.78 -3.47
C GLY A 123 -18.50 0.43 -3.34
N PRO A 124 -17.21 0.29 -3.71
CA PRO A 124 -16.25 1.39 -3.66
C PRO A 124 -16.65 2.50 -4.63
N LEU A 125 -16.63 3.74 -4.14
CA LEU A 125 -16.85 4.95 -4.94
C LEU A 125 -15.69 5.20 -5.90
N VAL A 126 -14.48 4.85 -5.48
CA VAL A 126 -13.23 4.87 -6.27
C VAL A 126 -12.22 3.90 -5.65
N THR A 127 -11.26 3.45 -6.45
CA THR A 127 -10.07 2.70 -6.00
C THR A 127 -8.85 3.40 -6.55
N ILE A 128 -7.92 3.77 -5.66
CA ILE A 128 -6.71 4.53 -5.96
C ILE A 128 -5.51 3.62 -5.78
N ASP A 129 -4.57 3.68 -6.71
CA ASP A 129 -3.32 2.93 -6.62
C ASP A 129 -2.32 3.62 -5.68
N VAL A 130 -2.49 3.36 -4.38
CA VAL A 130 -1.68 4.01 -3.34
C VAL A 130 -0.40 3.23 -3.04
N GLY A 131 0.67 3.96 -2.73
CA GLY A 131 1.81 3.38 -2.03
C GLY A 131 1.44 3.16 -0.57
N TYR A 132 1.53 1.92 -0.07
CA TYR A 132 0.97 1.57 1.24
C TYR A 132 1.98 1.07 2.28
N LYS A 133 3.29 1.21 2.01
CA LYS A 133 4.34 0.81 2.96
C LYS A 133 4.16 1.58 4.28
N ASP A 134 4.19 0.85 5.41
CA ASP A 134 4.11 1.36 6.78
C ASP A 134 2.89 2.25 6.99
N GLU A 135 3.06 3.57 7.18
CA GLU A 135 1.95 4.50 7.40
C GLU A 135 1.49 5.19 6.11
N ARG A 136 2.11 4.93 4.96
CA ARG A 136 1.64 5.47 3.66
C ARG A 136 0.33 4.83 3.26
N GLY A 137 -0.46 5.52 2.43
CA GLY A 137 -1.66 4.94 1.83
C GLY A 137 -2.69 6.01 1.55
N LEU A 138 -3.97 5.61 1.59
CA LEU A 138 -5.10 6.53 1.58
C LEU A 138 -5.39 6.97 3.02
N LEU A 139 -5.15 8.25 3.34
CA LEU A 139 -5.01 8.70 4.73
C LEU A 139 -6.02 9.77 5.14
N GLY A 140 -6.25 10.78 4.29
CA GLY A 140 -7.10 11.92 4.62
C GLY A 140 -8.33 12.04 3.74
N ILE A 141 -9.44 12.48 4.32
CA ILE A 141 -10.68 12.83 3.61
C ILE A 141 -11.29 14.11 4.20
N ALA A 142 -11.83 14.96 3.34
CA ALA A 142 -12.69 16.08 3.73
C ALA A 142 -13.79 16.33 2.67
N VAL A 143 -15.01 16.67 3.11
CA VAL A 143 -16.19 16.87 2.26
C VAL A 143 -16.68 18.32 2.34
N SER A 144 -16.79 19.00 1.18
CA SER A 144 -17.21 20.42 1.14
C SER A 144 -18.71 20.66 0.92
N GLY A 145 -19.50 19.59 0.78
CA GLY A 145 -20.94 19.69 0.51
C GLY A 145 -21.72 20.23 1.71
N ASN A 146 -22.83 20.91 1.47
CA ASN A 146 -23.76 21.23 2.56
C ASN A 146 -24.38 19.91 3.02
N LYS A 147 -24.06 19.48 4.26
CA LYS A 147 -24.53 18.22 4.87
C LYS A 147 -26.07 18.12 4.94
N ASN A 148 -26.78 19.23 4.68
CA ASN A 148 -28.24 19.36 4.71
C ASN A 148 -28.89 19.73 3.35
N SER A 149 -28.17 19.72 2.22
CA SER A 149 -28.73 20.16 0.91
C SER A 149 -28.19 19.37 -0.29
N ASP A 150 -28.64 19.76 -1.49
CA ASP A 150 -28.43 19.09 -2.78
C ASP A 150 -26.99 18.59 -2.99
N LYS A 151 -26.84 17.25 -3.11
CA LYS A 151 -25.52 16.59 -3.20
C LYS A 151 -24.77 16.89 -4.50
N ASN A 152 -25.45 17.50 -5.49
CA ASN A 152 -24.93 17.80 -6.82
C ASN A 152 -23.69 18.72 -6.85
N ASN A 153 -23.38 19.44 -5.77
CA ASN A 153 -22.17 20.27 -5.68
C ASN A 153 -21.19 19.80 -4.59
N THR A 154 -21.25 18.52 -4.23
CA THR A 154 -20.37 17.95 -3.21
C THR A 154 -19.00 17.63 -3.82
N SER A 155 -17.97 18.22 -3.22
CA SER A 155 -16.58 17.85 -3.50
C SER A 155 -16.00 17.03 -2.35
N VAL A 156 -15.21 16.03 -2.69
CA VAL A 156 -14.47 15.17 -1.75
C VAL A 156 -12.98 15.36 -2.00
N TYR A 157 -12.24 15.73 -0.97
CA TYR A 157 -10.79 15.89 -1.00
C TYR A 157 -10.17 14.65 -0.39
N LEU A 158 -9.19 14.07 -1.06
CA LEU A 158 -8.48 12.88 -0.60
C LEU A 158 -6.98 13.19 -0.53
N TYR A 159 -6.37 12.83 0.59
CA TYR A 159 -4.91 12.84 0.77
C TYR A 159 -4.38 11.42 0.77
N TYR A 160 -3.44 11.14 -0.13
CA TYR A 160 -2.83 9.84 -0.24
C TYR A 160 -1.42 9.88 -0.81
N THR A 161 -0.67 8.82 -0.54
CA THR A 161 0.67 8.61 -1.10
C THR A 161 0.57 7.82 -2.41
N GLU A 162 1.15 8.33 -3.49
CA GLU A 162 1.41 7.52 -4.69
C GLU A 162 2.91 7.27 -4.82
N CYS A 163 3.26 6.08 -5.32
CA CYS A 163 4.64 5.71 -5.60
C CYS A 163 4.76 5.23 -7.04
N LEU A 164 5.79 5.67 -7.76
CA LEU A 164 6.04 5.17 -9.11
C LEU A 164 6.18 3.65 -9.08
N LYS A 165 5.64 2.97 -10.08
CA LYS A 165 5.74 1.51 -10.21
C LYS A 165 6.91 1.11 -11.11
N LYS A 166 7.57 0.02 -10.73
CA LYS A 166 8.48 -0.71 -11.61
C LYS A 166 7.66 -1.45 -12.69
N PRO A 167 8.29 -1.87 -13.81
CA PRO A 167 7.62 -2.72 -14.80
C PRO A 167 6.99 -4.01 -14.22
N SER A 168 7.52 -4.49 -13.09
CA SER A 168 6.97 -5.64 -12.36
C SER A 168 5.69 -5.33 -11.56
N GLY A 169 5.15 -4.11 -11.63
CA GLY A 169 3.98 -3.66 -10.86
C GLY A 169 4.24 -3.28 -9.40
N LYS A 170 5.47 -3.47 -8.88
CA LYS A 170 5.84 -3.13 -7.50
C LYS A 170 6.15 -1.65 -7.36
N HIS A 171 5.74 -1.02 -6.25
CA HIS A 171 6.10 0.37 -5.94
C HIS A 171 7.62 0.54 -5.78
N THR A 172 8.11 1.68 -6.26
CA THR A 172 9.49 2.14 -6.06
C THR A 172 9.60 2.94 -4.76
N LYS A 173 10.81 3.44 -4.46
CA LYS A 173 11.02 4.40 -3.38
C LYS A 173 10.65 5.83 -3.77
N ASN A 174 10.37 6.10 -5.05
CA ASN A 174 9.98 7.44 -5.51
C ASN A 174 8.48 7.61 -5.29
N CYS A 175 8.14 8.39 -4.29
CA CYS A 175 6.77 8.61 -3.85
C CYS A 175 6.50 10.09 -3.62
N GLY A 176 5.25 10.49 -3.81
CA GLY A 176 4.74 11.80 -3.45
C GLY A 176 3.45 11.65 -2.64
N ASN A 177 3.16 12.68 -1.86
CA ASN A 177 1.89 12.83 -1.16
C ASN A 177 1.04 13.84 -1.95
N TYR A 178 -0.23 13.53 -2.16
CA TYR A 178 -1.08 14.31 -3.04
C TYR A 178 -2.41 14.60 -2.40
N ILE A 179 -2.93 15.81 -2.63
CA ILE A 179 -4.33 16.12 -2.42
C ILE A 179 -5.02 16.18 -3.77
N TYR A 180 -6.02 15.33 -3.96
CA TYR A 180 -6.94 15.41 -5.09
C TYR A 180 -8.34 15.77 -4.62
N ARG A 181 -9.01 16.62 -5.39
CA ARG A 181 -10.44 16.88 -5.26
C ARG A 181 -11.20 16.08 -6.31
N TYR A 182 -12.24 15.38 -5.88
CA TYR A 182 -13.20 14.67 -6.72
C TYR A 182 -14.57 15.32 -6.60
N LYS A 183 -15.39 15.18 -7.64
CA LYS A 183 -16.83 15.44 -7.55
C LYS A 183 -17.53 14.16 -7.10
N PHE A 184 -18.49 14.28 -6.19
CA PHE A 184 -19.35 13.17 -5.83
C PHE A 184 -20.55 13.09 -6.78
N ASP A 185 -20.59 12.04 -7.58
CA ASP A 185 -21.72 11.70 -8.43
C ASP A 185 -22.69 10.82 -7.62
N ALA A 186 -23.72 11.46 -7.08
CA ALA A 186 -24.74 10.78 -6.28
C ALA A 186 -25.63 9.82 -7.10
N GLN A 187 -25.78 10.04 -8.41
CA GLN A 187 -26.64 9.23 -9.27
C GLN A 187 -25.98 7.87 -9.54
N ASN A 188 -24.68 7.87 -9.82
CA ASN A 188 -23.92 6.64 -10.11
C ASN A 188 -23.17 6.09 -8.90
N ASN A 189 -23.23 6.79 -7.76
CA ASN A 189 -22.50 6.45 -6.53
C ASN A 189 -20.99 6.30 -6.78
N LYS A 190 -20.37 7.37 -7.31
CA LYS A 190 -18.94 7.40 -7.67
C LYS A 190 -18.26 8.71 -7.29
N LEU A 191 -16.94 8.64 -7.10
CA LEU A 191 -16.08 9.83 -7.12
C LEU A 191 -15.47 9.96 -8.52
N VAL A 192 -15.71 11.11 -9.14
CA VAL A 192 -15.35 11.39 -10.55
C VAL A 192 -14.59 12.71 -10.66
N ASP A 193 -14.10 13.03 -11.86
CA ASP A 193 -13.40 14.27 -12.18
C ASP A 193 -12.26 14.63 -11.20
N PRO A 194 -11.25 13.75 -11.02
CA PRO A 194 -10.11 14.04 -10.15
C PRO A 194 -9.38 15.31 -10.61
N LYS A 195 -9.15 16.22 -9.67
CA LYS A 195 -8.35 17.43 -9.85
C LYS A 195 -7.26 17.48 -8.79
N LEU A 196 -6.00 17.47 -9.22
CA LEU A 196 -4.86 17.70 -8.32
C LEU A 196 -4.95 19.11 -7.71
N ILE A 197 -4.84 19.19 -6.39
CA ILE A 197 -4.89 20.43 -5.60
C ILE A 197 -3.51 20.76 -5.06
N LEU A 198 -2.81 19.77 -4.51
CA LEU A 198 -1.52 19.97 -3.85
C LEU A 198 -0.63 18.73 -4.02
N THR A 199 0.67 18.97 -4.20
CA THR A 199 1.72 17.94 -4.16
C THR A 199 2.66 18.26 -3.00
N LEU A 200 3.00 17.23 -2.23
CA LEU A 200 3.88 17.29 -1.06
C LEU A 200 4.94 16.18 -1.14
N PRO A 201 6.10 16.37 -0.51
CA PRO A 201 7.09 15.31 -0.40
C PRO A 201 6.53 14.11 0.38
N ALA A 202 7.00 12.91 0.04
CA ALA A 202 6.76 11.65 0.79
C ALA A 202 8.08 10.98 1.21
N LEU A 203 9.14 11.79 1.31
CA LEU A 203 10.51 11.40 1.65
C LEU A 203 10.95 12.18 2.89
N PRO A 204 11.89 11.65 3.71
CA PRO A 204 12.75 10.48 3.45
C PRO A 204 12.11 9.11 3.62
N GLY A 205 11.01 8.98 4.37
CA GLY A 205 10.48 7.67 4.71
C GLY A 205 8.95 7.57 4.79
N PRO A 206 8.46 6.37 5.12
CA PRO A 206 7.04 6.04 5.12
C PRO A 206 6.37 6.15 6.49
N SER A 207 7.02 6.70 7.52
CA SER A 207 6.44 6.88 8.86
C SER A 207 6.18 8.35 9.16
N HIS A 208 5.25 8.61 10.07
CA HIS A 208 4.74 9.93 10.44
C HIS A 208 4.22 10.71 9.23
N ASN A 209 3.29 10.12 8.47
CA ASN A 209 2.78 10.76 7.24
C ASN A 209 1.78 11.89 7.49
N GLY A 210 1.25 11.99 8.71
CA GLY A 210 0.10 12.85 9.01
C GLY A 210 -1.13 12.41 8.20
N GLY A 211 -1.83 13.37 7.61
CA GLY A 211 -2.94 13.12 6.70
C GLY A 211 -4.32 13.44 7.25
N SER A 212 -4.43 13.94 8.49
CA SER A 212 -5.71 14.51 8.96
C SER A 212 -6.05 15.75 8.14
N MET A 213 -7.30 15.84 7.69
CA MET A 213 -7.83 16.91 6.85
C MET A 213 -9.16 17.44 7.39
N GLU A 214 -9.40 18.74 7.26
CA GLU A 214 -10.67 19.37 7.64
C GLU A 214 -10.93 20.62 6.77
N LEU A 215 -12.20 20.95 6.54
CA LEU A 215 -12.62 22.19 5.90
C LEU A 215 -13.29 23.10 6.94
N ASP A 216 -12.93 24.38 6.96
CA ASP A 216 -13.68 25.36 7.73
C ASP A 216 -14.98 25.81 7.03
N LYS A 217 -15.73 26.71 7.67
CA LYS A 217 -17.00 27.22 7.13
C LYS A 217 -16.81 28.05 5.87
N GLU A 218 -15.66 28.69 5.73
CA GLU A 218 -15.22 29.48 4.59
C GLU A 218 -14.64 28.61 3.46
N LYS A 219 -14.55 27.29 3.67
CA LYS A 219 -14.01 26.27 2.75
C LYS A 219 -12.50 26.35 2.55
N ASN A 220 -11.76 26.87 3.52
CA ASN A 220 -10.32 26.68 3.59
C ASN A 220 -10.02 25.25 4.00
N LEU A 221 -9.09 24.61 3.29
CA LEU A 221 -8.67 23.23 3.55
C LEU A 221 -7.43 23.22 4.43
N TYR A 222 -7.54 22.56 5.59
CA TYR A 222 -6.45 22.32 6.52
C TYR A 222 -5.95 20.88 6.36
N LEU A 223 -4.64 20.70 6.31
CA LEU A 223 -3.97 19.40 6.25
C LEU A 223 -2.84 19.37 7.28
N THR A 224 -2.71 18.23 7.95
CA THR A 224 -1.52 17.90 8.76
C THR A 224 -0.55 17.06 7.94
N THR A 225 0.73 17.41 7.99
CA THR A 225 1.85 16.59 7.48
C THR A 225 2.80 16.33 8.63
N GLY A 226 3.37 15.13 8.70
CA GLY A 226 4.42 14.83 9.67
C GLY A 226 5.82 15.06 9.09
N ASP A 227 6.83 14.61 9.84
CA ASP A 227 8.25 14.78 9.57
C ASP A 227 8.86 13.69 8.65
N LEU A 228 8.06 12.69 8.26
CA LEU A 228 8.37 11.69 7.23
C LEU A 228 9.61 10.82 7.52
N LEU A 229 9.67 10.21 8.71
CA LEU A 229 10.82 9.41 9.12
C LEU A 229 10.96 8.09 8.36
N THR A 230 12.22 7.64 8.23
CA THR A 230 12.54 6.30 7.74
C THR A 230 12.20 5.26 8.79
N THR A 231 11.58 4.17 8.36
CA THR A 231 11.42 2.96 9.16
C THR A 231 12.64 2.06 8.97
N GLU A 232 13.11 1.44 10.06
CA GLU A 232 14.19 0.43 10.02
C GLU A 232 13.76 -0.85 9.30
#